data_AF-A0A5S3T1V5-F1
#
_entry.id   AF-A0A5S3T1V5-F1
#
_cell.length_a   1.000
_cell.length_b   1.000
_cell.length_c   1.000
_cell.angle_alpha   90.00
_cell.angle_beta   90.00
_cell.angle_gamma   90.00
#
_symmetry.space_group_name_H-M   'P 1'
#
loop_
_entity.id
_entity.type
_entity.pdbx_description
1 polymer ?
#
loop_
_entity_poly.entity_id
_entity_poly.type
_entity_poly.pdbx_seq_one_letter_code
_entity_poly.pdbx_strand_id
1 'polypeptide(L)'
;SAQYTPVDEEQMVVISDGVYEGLPLEGVRYPSPDHMSGWWLTTDEYNGDISSLKTVHFTHIVKYRPEVAIYMALPPGYRFMLGGEQEHVWFDEKVANDK
;
A
#
# COMPACT_ATOMS: atom_id res chain seq x y z
N SER A 1 -8.18 -13.81 13.35
CA SER A 1 -8.17 -12.35 13.29
C SER A 1 -6.81 -11.89 12.81
N ALA A 2 -6.73 -10.82 12.01
CA ALA A 2 -5.44 -10.25 11.63
C ALA A 2 -4.81 -9.53 12.84
N GLN A 3 -3.47 -9.56 12.94
CA GLN A 3 -2.76 -8.72 13.89
C GLN A 3 -2.86 -7.26 13.45
N TYR A 4 -3.14 -6.35 14.39
CA TYR A 4 -3.15 -4.92 14.12
C TYR A 4 -1.71 -4.37 14.12
N THR A 5 -1.28 -3.84 12.98
CA THR A 5 0.07 -3.30 12.77
C THR A 5 -0.04 -1.92 12.12
N PRO A 6 -0.25 -0.85 12.90
CA PRO A 6 -0.44 0.48 12.34
C PRO A 6 0.80 0.96 11.58
N VAL A 7 0.59 1.89 10.67
CA VAL A 7 1.67 2.62 9.98
C VAL A 7 1.82 3.95 10.68
N ASP A 8 3.07 4.29 11.02
CA ASP A 8 3.40 5.60 11.58
C ASP A 8 3.29 6.67 10.50
N GLU A 9 2.91 7.88 10.89
CA GLU A 9 2.77 9.03 9.99
C GLU A 9 4.07 9.38 9.25
N GLU A 10 5.22 9.13 9.87
CA GLU A 10 6.54 9.39 9.29
C GLU A 10 7.04 8.24 8.41
N GLN A 11 6.44 7.05 8.48
CA GLN A 11 6.86 5.91 7.67
C GLN A 11 6.60 6.16 6.19
N MET A 12 7.56 5.69 5.39
CA MET A 12 7.52 5.83 3.95
C MET A 12 6.67 4.75 3.27
N VAL A 13 5.97 5.12 2.22
CA VAL A 13 5.12 4.27 1.38
C VAL A 13 5.56 4.43 -0.07
N VAL A 14 5.64 3.32 -0.80
CA VAL A 14 5.95 3.32 -2.24
C VAL A 14 4.66 3.46 -3.02
N ILE A 15 4.61 4.38 -3.99
CA ILE A 15 3.41 4.65 -4.79
C ILE A 15 3.71 4.81 -6.29
N SER A 16 2.74 4.48 -7.13
CA SER A 16 2.65 5.00 -8.51
C SER A 16 1.97 6.37 -8.54
N ASP A 17 2.13 7.13 -9.64
CA ASP A 17 1.54 8.47 -9.76
C ASP A 17 0.02 8.48 -9.78
N GLY A 18 -0.60 7.47 -10.40
CA GLY A 18 -2.05 7.31 -10.44
C GLY A 18 -2.72 7.24 -9.06
N VAL A 19 -1.98 6.95 -7.99
CA VAL A 19 -2.49 7.03 -6.61
C VAL A 19 -3.00 8.44 -6.30
N TYR A 20 -2.27 9.49 -6.68
CA TYR A 20 -2.70 10.87 -6.45
C TYR A 20 -3.76 11.35 -7.45
N GLU A 21 -3.89 10.65 -8.59
CA GLU A 21 -4.94 10.92 -9.57
C GLU A 21 -6.30 10.32 -9.17
N GLY A 22 -6.34 9.55 -8.08
CA GLY A 22 -7.57 8.96 -7.56
C GLY A 22 -8.01 7.72 -8.34
N LEU A 23 -7.12 7.11 -9.12
CA LEU A 23 -7.41 5.88 -9.85
C LEU A 23 -7.64 4.68 -8.90
N PRO A 24 -8.31 3.62 -9.36
CA PRO A 24 -8.38 2.35 -8.63
C PRO A 24 -6.98 1.89 -8.25
N LEU A 25 -6.84 1.42 -7.01
CA LEU A 25 -5.53 1.13 -6.44
C LEU A 25 -5.45 -0.32 -5.94
N GLU A 26 -4.29 -0.91 -6.15
CA GLU A 26 -3.87 -2.17 -5.53
C GLU A 26 -2.81 -1.89 -4.47
N GLY A 27 -2.98 -2.47 -3.30
CA GLY A 27 -2.02 -2.41 -2.21
C GLY A 27 -1.42 -3.77 -1.92
N VAL A 28 -0.11 -3.81 -1.63
CA VAL A 28 0.58 -4.99 -1.09
C VAL A 28 1.55 -4.56 0.00
N ARG A 29 1.53 -5.27 1.14
CA ARG A 29 2.43 -4.99 2.27
C ARG A 29 3.49 -6.08 2.41
N TYR A 30 4.74 -5.72 2.15
CA TYR A 30 5.89 -6.60 2.37
C TYR A 30 6.48 -6.41 3.77
N PRO A 31 7.19 -7.41 4.32
CA PRO A 31 8.13 -7.18 5.40
C PRO A 31 9.13 -6.09 5.00
N SER A 32 9.43 -5.16 5.91
CA SER A 32 10.29 -4.01 5.59
C SER A 32 10.98 -3.44 6.83
N PRO A 33 12.10 -2.71 6.68
CA PRO A 33 12.77 -2.03 7.79
C PRO A 33 11.88 -0.94 8.43
N ASP A 34 12.16 -0.58 9.68
CA ASP A 34 11.29 0.28 10.50
C ASP A 34 10.90 1.64 9.89
N HIS A 35 11.76 2.25 9.06
CA HIS A 35 11.47 3.53 8.41
C HIS A 35 10.53 3.41 7.19
N MET A 36 10.30 2.19 6.72
CA MET A 36 9.39 1.86 5.62
C MET A 36 8.14 1.19 6.20
N SER A 37 6.97 1.61 5.73
CA SER A 37 5.70 0.97 6.11
C SER A 37 5.54 -0.47 5.58
N GLY A 38 6.29 -0.79 4.52
CA GLY A 38 6.17 -2.01 3.71
C GLY A 38 5.07 -1.95 2.66
N TRP A 39 4.26 -0.88 2.64
CA TRP A 39 3.20 -0.72 1.65
C TRP A 39 3.73 -0.24 0.31
N TRP A 40 3.26 -0.92 -0.74
CA TRP A 40 3.36 -0.52 -2.12
C TRP A 40 1.94 -0.34 -2.64
N LEU A 41 1.61 0.87 -3.10
CA LEU A 41 0.30 1.22 -3.64
C LEU A 41 0.46 1.56 -5.12
N THR A 42 -0.14 0.77 -5.99
CA THR A 42 -0.04 0.96 -7.43
C THR A 42 -1.42 1.06 -8.05
N THR A 43 -1.47 1.52 -9.29
CA THR A 43 -2.69 1.62 -10.10
C THR A 43 -2.43 0.91 -11.43
N ASP A 44 -3.46 0.77 -12.26
CA ASP A 44 -3.35 0.13 -13.59
C ASP A 44 -2.36 0.85 -14.54
N GLU A 45 -1.96 2.08 -14.23
CA GLU A 45 -0.93 2.80 -14.97
C GLU A 45 0.49 2.35 -14.65
N TYR A 46 0.69 1.62 -13.56
CA TYR A 46 1.98 1.06 -13.22
C TYR A 46 2.35 -0.05 -14.22
N ASN A 47 3.38 0.21 -15.02
CA ASN A 47 3.82 -0.66 -16.11
C ASN A 47 4.85 -1.72 -15.69
N GLY A 48 5.12 -1.87 -14.38
CA GLY A 48 6.14 -2.78 -13.85
C GLY A 48 7.55 -2.18 -13.74
N ASP A 49 7.78 -0.95 -14.19
CA ASP A 49 9.07 -0.26 -14.02
C ASP A 49 9.17 0.36 -12.63
N ILE A 50 9.89 -0.29 -11.71
CA ILE A 50 10.11 0.18 -10.34
C ILE A 50 10.74 1.58 -10.30
N SER A 51 11.51 2.00 -11.31
CA SER A 51 12.13 3.33 -11.33
C SER A 51 11.12 4.47 -11.50
N SER A 52 9.89 4.16 -11.95
CA SER A 52 8.79 5.12 -12.02
C SER A 52 8.10 5.39 -10.67
N LEU A 53 8.34 4.53 -9.67
CA LEU A 53 7.69 4.62 -8.38
C LEU A 53 8.33 5.69 -7.51
N LYS A 54 7.51 6.27 -6.63
CA LYS A 54 7.91 7.31 -5.69
C LYS A 54 7.76 6.81 -4.27
N THR A 55 8.60 7.33 -3.39
CA THR A 55 8.54 7.03 -1.95
C THR A 55 8.11 8.29 -1.22
N VAL A 56 6.99 8.23 -0.51
CA VAL A 56 6.37 9.39 0.14
C VAL A 56 5.98 9.06 1.59
N HIS A 57 5.88 10.08 2.45
CA HIS A 57 5.35 9.88 3.80
C HIS A 57 3.87 9.49 3.75
N PHE A 58 3.47 8.57 4.64
CA PHE A 58 2.10 8.10 4.73
C PHE A 58 1.09 9.25 4.92
N THR A 59 1.43 10.27 5.71
CA THR A 59 0.60 11.46 5.92
C THR A 59 0.21 12.17 4.64
N HIS A 60 1.10 12.23 3.64
CA HIS A 60 0.77 12.82 2.35
C HIS A 60 -0.32 12.01 1.63
N ILE A 61 -0.25 10.68 1.69
CA ILE A 61 -1.25 9.82 1.05
C ILE A 61 -2.61 10.02 1.71
N VAL A 62 -2.72 9.95 3.04
CA VAL A 62 -4.01 10.08 3.76
C VAL A 62 -4.65 11.45 3.53
N LYS A 63 -3.84 12.51 3.33
CA LYS A 63 -4.36 13.84 3.03
C LYS A 63 -5.08 13.90 1.68
N TYR A 64 -4.63 13.14 0.67
CA TYR A 64 -5.25 13.10 -0.66
C TYR A 64 -6.28 11.98 -0.79
N ARG A 65 -6.04 10.83 -0.15
CA ARG A 65 -6.84 9.61 -0.21
C ARG A 65 -7.10 9.03 1.18
N PRO A 66 -7.97 9.68 1.99
CA PRO A 66 -8.22 9.27 3.37
C PRO A 66 -8.79 7.87 3.50
N GLU A 67 -9.50 7.38 2.49
CA GLU A 67 -10.07 6.03 2.44
C GLU A 67 -9.02 4.92 2.51
N VAL A 68 -7.77 5.20 2.13
CA VAL A 68 -6.67 4.22 2.20
C VAL A 68 -6.34 3.85 3.65
N ALA A 69 -6.56 4.76 4.60
CA ALA A 69 -6.14 4.60 5.99
C ALA A 69 -6.70 3.33 6.66
N ILE A 70 -7.89 2.86 6.26
CA ILE A 70 -8.52 1.67 6.84
C ILE A 70 -7.74 0.38 6.55
N TYR A 71 -6.98 0.35 5.45
CA TYR A 71 -6.20 -0.83 5.04
C TYR A 71 -4.79 -0.81 5.61
N MET A 72 -4.26 0.37 5.94
CA MET A 72 -2.84 0.56 6.23
C MET A 72 -2.38 -0.13 7.52
N ALA A 73 -3.32 -0.47 8.41
CA ALA A 73 -3.04 -1.22 9.63
C ALA A 73 -2.97 -2.75 9.46
N LEU A 74 -3.25 -3.27 8.25
CA LEU A 74 -3.13 -4.71 7.96
C LEU A 74 -1.67 -5.14 7.97
N PRO A 75 -1.31 -6.29 8.55
CA PRO A 75 0.08 -6.69 8.73
C PRO A 75 0.74 -7.08 7.39
N PRO A 76 2.08 -7.24 7.36
CA PRO A 76 2.77 -7.77 6.18
C PRO A 76 2.15 -9.10 5.68
N GLY A 77 2.16 -9.28 4.36
CA GLY A 77 1.49 -10.38 3.67
C GLY A 77 0.08 -10.06 3.19
N TYR A 78 -0.49 -8.91 3.56
CA TYR A 78 -1.82 -8.53 3.08
C TYR A 78 -1.78 -7.78 1.76
N ARG A 79 -2.81 -8.01 0.95
CA ARG A 79 -3.10 -7.28 -0.29
C ARG A 79 -4.52 -6.74 -0.25
N PHE A 80 -4.77 -5.67 -1.01
CA PHE A 80 -6.12 -5.16 -1.22
C PHE A 80 -6.31 -4.52 -2.60
N MET A 81 -7.56 -4.46 -3.04
CA MET A 81 -8.03 -3.67 -4.19
C MET A 81 -9.08 -2.67 -3.69
N LEU A 82 -8.99 -1.41 -4.12
CA LEU A 82 -9.86 -0.32 -3.70
C LEU A 82 -10.25 0.58 -4.89
N GLY A 83 -11.52 0.96 -4.97
CA GLY A 83 -12.01 1.94 -5.96
C GLY A 83 -12.26 1.40 -7.36
N GLY A 84 -12.14 0.09 -7.59
CA GLY A 84 -12.51 -0.59 -8.85
C GLY A 84 -13.92 -1.17 -8.82
N GLU A 85 -14.25 -2.05 -9.78
CA GLU A 85 -15.54 -2.77 -9.82
C GLU A 85 -15.75 -3.69 -8.61
N GLN A 86 -14.66 -4.18 -8.03
CA GLN A 86 -14.66 -5.04 -6.85
C GLN A 86 -13.60 -4.59 -5.86
N GLU A 87 -13.99 -4.50 -4.59
CA GLU A 87 -13.07 -4.32 -3.48
C GLU A 87 -12.80 -5.68 -2.84
N HIS A 88 -11.52 -5.96 -2.58
CA HIS A 88 -11.11 -7.22 -1.99
C HIS A 88 -9.92 -7.03 -1.08
N VAL A 89 -9.86 -7.81 -0.01
CA VAL A 89 -8.72 -7.86 0.92
C VAL A 89 -8.40 -9.32 1.17
N TRP A 90 -7.14 -9.70 1.01
CA TRP A 90 -6.72 -11.08 1.22
C TRP A 90 -5.29 -11.16 1.75
N PHE A 91 -4.98 -12.31 2.33
CA PHE A 91 -3.63 -12.65 2.76
C PHE A 91 -2.94 -13.48 1.67
N ASP A 92 -1.69 -13.12 1.37
CA ASP A 92 -0.81 -13.82 0.45
C ASP A 92 0.42 -14.30 1.21
N GLU A 93 0.51 -15.62 1.40
CA GLU A 93 1.60 -16.27 2.12
C GLU A 93 2.96 -16.06 1.44
N LYS A 94 3.00 -15.87 0.11
CA LYS A 94 4.26 -15.62 -0.59
C LYS A 94 4.80 -14.24 -0.24
N VAL A 95 3.92 -13.23 -0.23
CA VAL A 95 4.26 -11.86 0.17
C VAL A 95 4.72 -11.81 1.64
N ALA A 96 4.03 -12.53 2.53
CA ALA A 96 4.39 -12.57 3.96
C ALA A 96 5.80 -13.15 4.21
N ASN A 97 6.27 -14.04 3.33
CA ASN A 97 7.56 -14.70 3.45
C ASN A 97 8.64 -14.11 2.54
N ASP A 98 8.34 -13.02 1.84
CA ASP A 98 9.30 -12.28 1.03
C ASP A 98 10.28 -11.53 1.95
N LYS A 99 11.56 -11.85 1.84
CA LYS A 99 12.63 -11.39 2.75
C LYS A 99 13.73 -10.67 2.01
#